data_AF-A0A2W2B030-F1
#
_entry.id   AF-A0A2W2B030-F1
#
_cell.length_a   1.000
_cell.length_b   1.000
_cell.length_c   1.000
_cell.angle_alpha   90.00
_cell.angle_beta   90.00
_cell.angle_gamma   90.00
#
_symmetry.space_group_name_H-M   'P 1'
#
loop_
_entity.id
_entity.type
_entity.pdbx_description
1 polymer ?
#
loop_
_entity_poly.entity_id
_entity_poly.type
_entity_poly.pdbx_seq_one_letter_code
_entity_poly.pdbx_strand_id
1 'polypeptide(L)'
;MAVNRALGIVLAILTVAAAIAFYVSSADRPALPDVPSAAQPVTAHTADGAAAPAPTPAPRPSASAPATPVPTPAPPVPTPVPSVPASSPAGPAEPAGPAPTQLYLTAPGLTDPGATEVFTATWIDGDGYGVDGVVLLQRAEGAGWVTVAELTTSTGRASTGVTVAASAIYRLLYPGSDELAPQVSAEVAVIAATRLESALTVSAPATPVVAGGAVTLTIGWHNAAGVPIIGDVQLQALAGDSWTVVSTLATSADGTATATVTPSAPTTYRAVYPGGTRYLPVTSADLTVTAVEAATIPVRSCAGQADVDALPHGVGCHYTSVAAGVFVVGHDFLGNAWWNELPLQSYVQLTGEQAGLYEVVDRVIAPGRASELGPAEQWTCGDRCDVILQTCLGENTGFTWLRRVAG
;
A
#
# COMPACT_ATOMS: atom_id res chain seq x y z
N MET A 1 15.22 -2.19 -51.00
CA MET A 1 16.39 -1.60 -50.30
C MET A 1 16.13 -0.21 -49.71
N ALA A 2 15.18 0.60 -50.19
CA ALA A 2 14.90 1.93 -49.62
C ALA A 2 14.17 1.91 -48.26
N VAL A 3 13.33 0.89 -48.01
CA VAL A 3 12.49 0.80 -46.79
C VAL A 3 13.32 0.57 -45.51
N ASN A 4 14.44 -0.17 -45.59
CA ASN A 4 15.27 -0.44 -44.41
C ASN A 4 16.10 0.78 -43.94
N ARG A 5 16.35 1.76 -44.81
CA ARG A 5 17.04 3.00 -44.42
C ARG A 5 16.12 3.96 -43.67
N ALA A 6 14.84 4.03 -44.06
CA ALA A 6 13.86 4.86 -43.36
C ALA A 6 13.59 4.37 -41.94
N LEU A 7 13.50 3.05 -41.73
CA LEU A 7 13.30 2.47 -40.41
C LEU A 7 14.49 2.70 -39.46
N GLY A 8 15.72 2.62 -39.98
CA GLY A 8 16.92 2.88 -39.19
C GLY A 8 17.02 4.33 -38.69
N ILE A 9 16.60 5.30 -39.50
CA ILE A 9 16.60 6.72 -39.11
C ILE A 9 15.56 6.99 -38.03
N VAL A 10 14.36 6.41 -38.13
CA VAL A 10 13.31 6.56 -37.11
C VAL A 10 13.75 5.96 -35.77
N LEU A 11 14.40 4.79 -35.79
CA LEU A 11 14.89 4.15 -34.57
C LEU A 11 15.98 4.97 -33.87
N ALA A 12 16.89 5.57 -34.64
CA ALA A 12 17.95 6.44 -34.13
C ALA A 12 17.41 7.73 -33.50
N ILE A 13 16.37 8.34 -34.12
CA ILE A 13 15.72 9.54 -33.56
C ILE A 13 15.01 9.21 -32.25
N LEU A 14 14.33 8.07 -32.15
CA LEU A 14 13.66 7.64 -30.92
C LEU A 14 14.65 7.36 -29.78
N THR A 15 15.83 6.81 -30.07
CA THR A 15 16.86 6.58 -29.03
C THR A 15 17.47 7.88 -28.52
N VAL A 16 17.72 8.84 -29.40
CA VAL A 16 18.22 10.17 -28.99
C VAL A 16 17.17 10.92 -28.18
N ALA A 17 15.88 10.86 -28.56
CA ALA A 17 14.80 11.50 -27.81
C ALA A 17 14.65 10.91 -26.40
N ALA A 18 14.76 9.58 -26.25
CA ALA A 18 14.72 8.91 -24.95
C ALA A 18 15.91 9.29 -24.05
N ALA A 19 17.12 9.39 -24.61
CA ALA A 19 18.30 9.81 -23.88
C ALA A 19 18.21 11.27 -23.39
N ILE A 20 17.66 12.17 -24.21
CA ILE A 20 17.45 13.57 -23.84
C ILE A 20 16.39 13.68 -22.73
N ALA A 21 15.28 12.94 -22.83
CA ALA A 21 14.24 12.93 -21.80
C ALA A 21 14.78 12.42 -20.45
N PHE A 22 15.63 11.40 -20.46
CA PHE A 22 16.28 10.89 -19.24
C PHE A 22 17.26 11.92 -18.64
N TYR A 23 18.04 12.60 -19.49
CA TYR A 23 18.99 13.61 -19.04
C TYR A 23 18.29 14.83 -18.40
N VAL A 24 17.23 15.35 -19.03
CA VAL A 24 16.44 16.47 -18.49
C VAL A 24 15.75 16.09 -17.18
N SER A 25 15.24 14.85 -17.06
CA SER A 25 14.67 14.32 -15.81
C SER A 25 15.67 14.20 -14.66
N SER A 26 16.97 14.04 -14.97
CA SER A 26 18.00 13.85 -13.94
C SER A 26 18.55 15.17 -13.39
N ALA A 27 18.44 16.26 -14.15
CA ALA A 27 19.00 17.57 -13.79
C ALA A 27 18.14 18.35 -12.76
N ASP A 28 16.85 18.04 -12.65
CA ASP A 28 15.90 18.72 -11.74
C ASP A 28 15.58 17.94 -10.46
N ARG A 29 16.42 16.97 -10.05
CA ARG A 29 16.21 16.31 -8.76
C ARG A 29 16.58 17.26 -7.62
N PRO A 30 15.65 17.59 -6.70
CA PRO A 30 16.00 18.33 -5.49
C PRO A 30 17.04 17.52 -4.70
N ALA A 31 17.96 18.24 -4.04
CA ALA A 31 18.96 17.62 -3.17
C ALA A 31 18.24 16.71 -2.16
N LEU A 32 18.71 15.47 -2.04
CA LEU A 32 18.22 14.55 -1.02
C LEU A 32 18.39 15.21 0.35
N PRO A 33 17.35 15.24 1.20
CA PRO A 33 17.48 15.79 2.54
C PRO A 33 18.54 14.98 3.32
N ASP A 34 19.39 15.69 4.06
CA ASP A 34 20.41 15.09 4.92
C ASP A 34 19.76 14.08 5.87
N VAL A 35 20.10 12.80 5.69
CA VAL A 35 19.65 11.72 6.56
C VAL A 35 20.54 11.73 7.81
N PRO A 36 20.01 12.00 9.01
CA PRO A 36 20.81 11.95 10.23
C PRO A 36 21.29 10.53 10.50
N SER A 37 22.56 10.43 10.86
CA SER A 37 23.26 9.20 11.23
C SER A 37 22.53 8.44 12.35
N ALA A 38 22.19 7.17 12.07
CA ALA A 38 21.83 6.07 12.98
C ALA A 38 21.27 6.44 14.37
N ALA A 39 19.94 6.36 14.51
CA ALA A 39 19.27 6.32 15.80
C ALA A 39 19.50 4.95 16.49
N GLN A 40 19.77 5.00 17.80
CA GLN A 40 19.96 3.85 18.68
C GLN A 40 18.66 3.05 18.89
N PRO A 41 18.75 1.75 19.27
CA PRO A 41 17.58 0.91 19.52
C PRO A 41 16.72 1.44 20.68
N VAL A 42 15.42 1.56 20.43
CA VAL A 42 14.41 1.99 21.40
C VAL A 42 13.92 0.77 22.19
N THR A 43 14.04 0.84 23.51
CA THR A 43 13.46 -0.11 24.46
C THR A 43 11.95 0.16 24.60
N ALA A 44 11.12 -0.86 24.37
CA ALA A 44 9.67 -0.74 24.54
C ALA A 44 9.28 -0.65 26.02
N HIS A 45 8.52 0.38 26.39
CA HIS A 45 7.82 0.48 27.66
C HIS A 45 6.34 0.12 27.45
N THR A 46 5.90 -0.98 28.04
CA THR A 46 4.48 -1.32 28.20
C THR A 46 3.88 -0.54 29.37
N ALA A 47 2.81 0.20 29.12
CA ALA A 47 2.02 0.88 30.14
C ALA A 47 0.85 -0.03 30.55
N ASP A 48 0.84 -0.48 31.81
CA ASP A 48 -0.29 -1.14 32.45
C ASP A 48 -1.14 -0.12 33.23
N GLY A 49 -2.45 -0.11 32.95
CA GLY A 49 -3.49 0.58 33.72
C GLY A 49 -4.48 -0.44 34.29
N ALA A 50 -4.79 -0.32 35.58
CA ALA A 50 -5.36 -1.33 36.47
C ALA A 50 -6.89 -1.55 36.41
N ALA A 51 -7.36 -2.76 36.77
CA ALA A 51 -8.20 -3.03 37.97
C ALA A 51 -8.46 -4.54 38.21
N ALA A 52 -8.56 -4.93 39.50
CA ALA A 52 -8.43 -6.28 40.09
C ALA A 52 -9.64 -7.23 39.97
N PRO A 53 -9.51 -8.56 40.26
CA PRO A 53 -9.49 -9.05 41.65
C PRO A 53 -8.45 -10.15 41.95
N ALA A 54 -8.09 -10.30 43.24
CA ALA A 54 -7.32 -11.42 43.82
C ALA A 54 -8.23 -12.64 44.12
N PRO A 55 -7.76 -13.85 44.52
CA PRO A 55 -6.39 -14.35 44.74
C PRO A 55 -6.11 -15.78 44.18
N THR A 56 -4.83 -16.18 44.09
CA THR A 56 -4.34 -17.55 44.37
C THR A 56 -2.82 -17.47 44.65
N PRO A 57 -2.28 -18.00 45.77
CA PRO A 57 -0.85 -17.96 46.03
C PRO A 57 -0.13 -18.97 45.15
N ALA A 58 0.61 -18.49 44.16
CA ALA A 58 1.54 -19.27 43.34
C ALA A 58 2.95 -19.29 43.99
N PRO A 59 3.73 -20.36 43.79
CA PRO A 59 4.90 -20.68 44.59
C PRO A 59 6.06 -19.67 44.47
N ARG A 60 6.77 -19.53 45.59
CA ARG A 60 7.94 -18.68 45.80
C ARG A 60 9.04 -18.93 44.74
N PRO A 61 9.52 -17.90 44.02
CA PRO A 61 10.67 -18.07 43.12
C PRO A 61 11.94 -18.40 43.93
N SER A 62 12.65 -19.42 43.46
CA SER A 62 13.93 -19.86 43.98
C SER A 62 15.00 -18.80 43.72
N ALA A 63 15.77 -18.45 44.74
CA ALA A 63 16.88 -17.51 44.63
C ALA A 63 17.94 -18.05 43.65
N SER A 64 18.25 -17.26 42.63
CA SER A 64 19.36 -17.54 41.72
C SER A 64 20.67 -17.29 42.46
N ALA A 65 21.52 -18.31 42.52
CA ALA A 65 22.83 -18.26 43.16
C ALA A 65 23.79 -17.31 42.41
N PRO A 66 24.77 -16.69 43.12
CA PRO A 66 25.76 -15.82 42.50
C PRO A 66 26.72 -16.60 41.61
N ALA A 67 27.02 -16.03 40.44
CA ALA A 67 27.98 -16.55 39.47
C ALA A 67 29.39 -16.67 40.08
N THR A 68 30.02 -17.82 39.88
CA THR A 68 31.41 -18.10 40.26
C THR A 68 32.35 -17.39 39.27
N PRO A 69 33.41 -16.69 39.74
CA PRO A 69 34.37 -16.04 38.85
C PRO A 69 35.20 -17.09 38.08
N VAL A 70 35.34 -16.86 36.77
CA VAL A 70 36.21 -17.62 35.86
C VAL A 70 37.68 -17.29 36.17
N PRO A 71 38.59 -18.28 36.32
CA PRO A 71 39.99 -18.02 36.58
C PRO A 71 40.72 -17.42 35.38
N THR A 72 41.50 -16.37 35.65
CA THR A 72 42.45 -15.71 34.75
C THR A 72 43.54 -16.71 34.28
N PRO A 73 43.81 -16.84 32.96
CA PRO A 73 44.90 -17.68 32.47
C PRO A 73 46.27 -17.12 32.85
N ALA A 74 47.20 -18.00 33.20
CA ALA A 74 48.60 -17.67 33.49
C ALA A 74 49.35 -17.18 32.23
N PRO A 75 50.35 -16.29 32.38
CA PRO A 75 51.17 -15.82 31.27
C PRO A 75 52.02 -16.96 30.67
N PRO A 76 52.19 -17.01 29.34
CA PRO A 76 52.98 -18.03 28.69
C PRO A 76 54.49 -17.90 28.99
N VAL A 77 55.13 -19.06 29.16
CA VAL A 77 56.58 -19.23 29.33
C VAL A 77 57.33 -18.80 28.05
N PRO A 78 58.44 -18.03 28.14
CA PRO A 78 59.22 -17.65 26.96
C PRO A 78 59.81 -18.89 26.28
N THR A 79 59.46 -19.07 25.01
CA THR A 79 59.99 -20.13 24.13
C THR A 79 61.40 -19.72 23.65
N PRO A 80 62.40 -20.63 23.63
CA PRO A 80 63.75 -20.32 23.17
C PRO A 80 63.77 -19.92 21.70
N VAL A 81 64.54 -18.87 21.39
CA VAL A 81 64.80 -18.36 20.03
C VAL A 81 65.61 -19.41 19.24
N PRO A 82 65.08 -19.98 18.14
CA PRO A 82 65.85 -20.86 17.27
C PRO A 82 66.87 -20.04 16.47
N SER A 83 68.11 -20.50 16.45
CA SER A 83 69.18 -19.97 15.61
C SER A 83 68.78 -19.99 14.14
N VAL A 84 68.90 -18.83 13.48
CA VAL A 84 68.64 -18.62 12.05
C VAL A 84 69.58 -19.50 11.20
N PRO A 85 69.06 -20.48 10.43
CA PRO A 85 69.85 -21.17 9.43
C PRO A 85 70.12 -20.25 8.24
N ALA A 86 71.33 -20.33 7.69
CA ALA A 86 71.77 -19.59 6.52
C ALA A 86 70.81 -19.76 5.33
N SER A 87 70.55 -18.64 4.64
CA SER A 87 69.68 -18.51 3.48
C SER A 87 70.07 -19.49 2.37
N SER A 88 69.19 -20.45 2.10
CA SER A 88 69.28 -21.33 0.93
C SER A 88 69.00 -20.51 -0.34
N PRO A 89 69.75 -20.70 -1.44
CA PRO A 89 69.56 -19.95 -2.68
C PRO A 89 68.14 -20.13 -3.24
N ALA A 90 67.55 -19.03 -3.72
CA ALA A 90 66.20 -18.99 -4.28
C ALA A 90 66.05 -20.01 -5.41
N GLY A 91 65.18 -21.01 -5.18
CA GLY A 91 64.72 -21.90 -6.23
C GLY A 91 63.93 -21.14 -7.30
N PRO A 92 63.70 -21.76 -8.47
CA PRO A 92 62.84 -21.19 -9.52
C PRO A 92 61.50 -20.74 -8.91
N ALA A 93 61.05 -19.53 -9.26
CA ALA A 93 59.80 -19.00 -8.77
C ALA A 93 58.66 -20.01 -9.01
N GLU A 94 57.98 -20.40 -7.94
CA GLU A 94 56.78 -21.21 -8.00
C GLU A 94 55.75 -20.48 -8.88
N PRO A 95 55.13 -21.15 -9.86
CA PRO A 95 54.14 -20.51 -10.72
C PRO A 95 53.05 -19.89 -9.85
N ALA A 96 52.70 -18.64 -10.13
CA ALA A 96 51.67 -17.92 -9.39
C ALA A 96 50.39 -18.75 -9.35
N GLY A 97 49.84 -18.96 -8.15
CA GLY A 97 48.57 -19.67 -8.00
C GLY A 97 47.44 -18.95 -8.76
N PRO A 98 46.38 -19.67 -9.16
CA PRO A 98 45.27 -19.09 -9.89
C PRO A 98 44.61 -17.97 -9.09
N ALA A 99 44.18 -16.92 -9.79
CA ALA A 99 43.53 -15.77 -9.17
C ALA A 99 42.19 -16.18 -8.50
N PRO A 100 41.87 -15.63 -7.31
CA PRO A 100 40.60 -15.90 -6.65
C PRO A 100 39.43 -15.29 -7.44
N THR A 101 38.36 -16.06 -7.63
CA THR A 101 37.10 -15.60 -8.24
C THR A 101 35.90 -16.01 -7.36
N GLN A 102 34.71 -15.45 -7.61
CA GLN A 102 33.47 -15.72 -6.88
C GLN A 102 32.30 -15.93 -7.83
N LEU A 103 31.61 -17.06 -7.67
CA LEU A 103 30.49 -17.48 -8.53
C LEU A 103 29.17 -17.52 -7.75
N TYR A 104 28.17 -16.80 -8.26
CA TYR A 104 26.85 -16.64 -7.65
C TYR A 104 25.74 -17.11 -8.58
N LEU A 105 24.78 -17.84 -8.02
CA LEU A 105 23.53 -18.21 -8.68
C LEU A 105 22.38 -17.37 -8.12
N THR A 106 21.62 -16.73 -9.01
CA THR A 106 20.31 -16.16 -8.70
C THR A 106 19.24 -16.96 -9.44
N ALA A 107 18.22 -17.41 -8.72
CA ALA A 107 17.10 -18.20 -9.24
C ALA A 107 15.80 -17.79 -8.50
N PRO A 108 14.61 -18.08 -9.04
CA PRO A 108 13.37 -17.83 -8.31
C PRO A 108 13.28 -18.74 -7.07
N GLY A 109 12.74 -18.22 -5.97
CA GLY A 109 12.49 -19.04 -4.77
C GLY A 109 11.29 -19.99 -4.94
N LEU A 110 10.29 -19.60 -5.71
CA LEU A 110 9.09 -20.38 -5.99
C LEU A 110 8.65 -20.19 -7.44
N THR A 111 8.15 -21.26 -8.05
CA THR A 111 7.54 -21.27 -9.37
C THR A 111 6.35 -22.23 -9.44
N ASP A 112 5.50 -22.07 -10.46
CA ASP A 112 4.47 -23.05 -10.77
C ASP A 112 5.12 -24.28 -11.44
N PRO A 113 4.67 -25.52 -11.13
CA PRO A 113 5.19 -26.72 -11.77
C PRO A 113 5.08 -26.64 -13.30
N GLY A 114 6.22 -26.79 -13.99
CA GLY A 114 6.32 -26.75 -15.43
C GLY A 114 6.51 -25.34 -16.03
N ALA A 115 6.57 -24.30 -15.21
CA ALA A 115 6.95 -22.97 -15.68
C ALA A 115 8.43 -22.91 -16.06
N THR A 116 8.75 -22.05 -17.03
CA THR A 116 10.13 -21.78 -17.45
C THR A 116 10.62 -20.54 -16.74
N GLU A 117 11.67 -20.72 -15.94
CA GLU A 117 12.19 -19.72 -15.02
C GLU A 117 13.59 -19.26 -15.40
N VAL A 118 13.91 -18.01 -15.11
CA VAL A 118 15.22 -17.43 -15.44
C VAL A 118 16.21 -17.69 -14.31
N PHE A 119 17.30 -18.37 -14.63
CA PHE A 119 18.46 -18.54 -13.76
C PHE A 119 19.57 -17.61 -14.25
N THR A 120 20.21 -16.90 -13.34
CA THR A 120 21.26 -15.93 -13.65
C THR A 120 22.56 -16.30 -12.93
N ALA A 121 23.63 -16.44 -13.70
CA ALA A 121 24.99 -16.55 -13.19
C ALA A 121 25.64 -15.17 -13.07
N THR A 122 26.30 -14.92 -11.94
CA THR A 122 27.22 -13.78 -11.76
C THR A 122 28.58 -14.31 -11.36
N TRP A 123 29.63 -13.95 -12.09
CA TRP A 123 31.00 -14.40 -11.86
C TRP A 123 31.95 -13.21 -11.86
N ILE A 124 32.64 -13.00 -10.74
CA ILE A 124 33.55 -11.86 -10.54
C ILE A 124 34.92 -12.33 -10.05
N ASP A 125 35.96 -11.55 -10.33
CA ASP A 125 37.31 -11.77 -9.77
C ASP A 125 37.48 -11.10 -8.40
N GLY A 126 38.69 -11.21 -7.83
CA GLY A 126 39.04 -10.62 -6.54
C GLY A 126 38.96 -9.09 -6.50
N ASP A 127 38.98 -8.42 -7.65
CA ASP A 127 38.85 -6.97 -7.79
C ASP A 127 37.41 -6.54 -8.14
N GLY A 128 36.51 -7.51 -8.31
CA GLY A 128 35.09 -7.31 -8.63
C GLY A 128 34.80 -7.15 -10.13
N TYR A 129 35.77 -7.37 -11.01
CA TYR A 129 35.53 -7.36 -12.46
C TYR A 129 34.86 -8.64 -12.90
N GLY A 130 34.01 -8.54 -13.92
CA GLY A 130 33.29 -9.69 -14.45
C GLY A 130 34.21 -10.67 -15.17
N VAL A 131 34.05 -11.95 -14.87
CA VAL A 131 34.81 -13.05 -15.50
C VAL A 131 34.02 -13.63 -16.66
N ASP A 132 34.68 -13.76 -17.81
CA ASP A 132 34.11 -14.41 -19.00
C ASP A 132 34.46 -15.90 -19.01
N GLY A 133 33.48 -16.74 -19.35
CA GLY A 133 33.69 -18.17 -19.45
C GLY A 133 32.40 -18.97 -19.42
N VAL A 134 32.53 -20.28 -19.30
CA VAL A 134 31.39 -21.21 -19.35
C VAL A 134 31.16 -21.83 -17.98
N VAL A 135 29.94 -21.67 -17.46
CA VAL A 135 29.51 -22.29 -16.20
C VAL A 135 28.32 -23.22 -16.45
N LEU A 136 28.26 -24.31 -15.69
CA LEU A 136 27.23 -25.32 -15.80
C LEU A 136 26.18 -25.10 -14.70
N LEU A 137 24.94 -24.88 -15.10
CA LEU A 137 23.81 -24.92 -14.16
C LEU A 137 23.46 -26.39 -13.91
N GLN A 138 23.55 -26.80 -12.65
CA GLN A 138 23.28 -28.15 -12.20
C GLN A 138 22.06 -28.20 -11.31
N ARG A 139 21.33 -29.31 -11.38
CA ARG A 139 20.20 -29.69 -10.52
C ARG A 139 20.56 -30.92 -9.70
N ALA A 140 20.20 -30.94 -8.42
CA ALA A 140 20.36 -32.11 -7.57
C ALA A 140 19.39 -33.24 -7.98
N GLU A 141 19.92 -34.45 -8.16
CA GLU A 141 19.17 -35.67 -8.45
C GLU A 141 19.69 -36.82 -7.59
N GLY A 142 18.91 -37.21 -6.57
CA GLY A 142 19.34 -38.18 -5.58
C GLY A 142 20.57 -37.70 -4.82
N ALA A 143 21.69 -38.43 -4.93
CA ALA A 143 22.97 -38.05 -4.34
C ALA A 143 23.90 -37.31 -5.32
N GLY A 144 23.46 -37.12 -6.57
CA GLY A 144 24.26 -36.55 -7.65
C GLY A 144 23.76 -35.19 -8.14
N TRP A 145 24.50 -34.64 -9.10
CA TRP A 145 24.18 -33.39 -9.78
C TRP A 145 24.13 -33.63 -11.28
N VAL A 146 23.07 -33.15 -11.92
CA VAL A 146 22.87 -33.25 -13.37
C VAL A 146 22.92 -31.85 -13.98
N THR A 147 23.72 -31.67 -15.03
CA THR A 147 23.75 -30.41 -15.79
C THR A 147 22.45 -30.24 -16.56
N VAL A 148 21.74 -29.15 -16.29
CA VAL A 148 20.47 -28.82 -16.94
C VAL A 148 20.62 -27.71 -17.97
N ALA A 149 21.66 -26.89 -17.87
CA ALA A 149 22.00 -25.86 -18.86
C ALA A 149 23.49 -25.47 -18.77
N GLU A 150 23.99 -24.91 -19.87
CA GLU A 150 25.30 -24.29 -19.96
C GLU A 150 25.11 -22.77 -20.16
N LEU A 151 25.87 -21.95 -19.44
CA LEU A 151 25.79 -20.50 -19.48
C LEU A 151 27.16 -19.92 -19.81
N THR A 152 27.25 -19.10 -20.85
CA THR A 152 28.46 -18.36 -21.20
C THR A 152 28.39 -16.95 -20.62
N THR A 153 29.17 -16.66 -19.57
CA THR A 153 29.25 -15.33 -18.98
C THR A 153 29.98 -14.36 -19.89
N SER A 154 29.43 -13.16 -20.03
CA SER A 154 30.08 -12.01 -20.64
C SER A 154 29.98 -10.83 -19.68
N THR A 155 31.11 -10.17 -19.42
CA THR A 155 31.26 -9.19 -18.33
C THR A 155 30.78 -9.76 -16.98
N GLY A 156 31.04 -11.04 -16.74
CA GLY A 156 30.66 -11.72 -15.51
C GLY A 156 29.18 -12.05 -15.36
N ARG A 157 28.35 -11.96 -16.41
CA ARG A 157 26.91 -12.30 -16.32
C ARG A 157 26.43 -13.18 -17.46
N ALA A 158 25.51 -14.08 -17.12
CA ALA A 158 24.73 -14.87 -18.08
C ALA A 158 23.38 -15.23 -17.48
N SER A 159 22.38 -15.47 -18.33
CA SER A 159 21.09 -16.01 -17.90
C SER A 159 20.55 -17.05 -18.87
N THR A 160 19.73 -17.96 -18.36
CA THR A 160 19.05 -18.99 -19.16
C THR A 160 17.68 -19.33 -18.59
N GLY A 161 16.76 -19.75 -19.46
CA GLY A 161 15.44 -20.23 -19.08
C GLY A 161 15.46 -21.74 -18.84
N VAL A 162 15.03 -22.20 -17.67
CA VAL A 162 14.91 -23.63 -17.34
C VAL A 162 13.49 -23.95 -16.89
N THR A 163 12.92 -25.00 -17.47
CA THR A 163 11.61 -25.51 -17.04
C THR A 163 11.73 -26.25 -15.71
N VAL A 164 11.02 -25.78 -14.69
CA VAL A 164 11.04 -26.34 -13.34
C VAL A 164 9.79 -27.19 -13.12
N ALA A 165 9.89 -28.50 -13.41
CA ALA A 165 8.76 -29.42 -13.27
C ALA A 165 8.44 -29.78 -11.81
N ALA A 166 9.45 -29.76 -10.93
CA ALA A 166 9.34 -30.12 -9.52
C ALA A 166 10.35 -29.33 -8.68
N SER A 167 10.11 -29.24 -7.37
CA SER A 167 11.04 -28.62 -6.44
C SER A 167 12.41 -29.31 -6.50
N ALA A 168 13.48 -28.51 -6.59
CA ALA A 168 14.84 -29.04 -6.65
C ALA A 168 15.84 -28.02 -6.11
N ILE A 169 17.06 -28.50 -5.85
CA ILE A 169 18.20 -27.65 -5.47
C ILE A 169 19.07 -27.46 -6.71
N TYR A 170 19.50 -26.23 -6.94
CA TYR A 170 20.34 -25.84 -8.06
C TYR A 170 21.66 -25.24 -7.59
N ARG A 171 22.69 -25.35 -8.41
CA ARG A 171 23.97 -24.66 -8.22
C ARG A 171 24.65 -24.41 -9.56
N LEU A 172 25.62 -23.51 -9.58
CA LEU A 172 26.55 -23.38 -10.70
C LEU A 172 27.83 -24.15 -10.41
N LEU A 173 28.39 -24.77 -11.45
CA LEU A 173 29.69 -25.41 -11.43
C LEU A 173 30.55 -24.81 -12.54
N TYR A 174 31.73 -24.33 -12.16
CA TYR A 174 32.83 -24.10 -13.09
C TYR A 174 33.86 -25.22 -12.91
N PRO A 175 34.15 -26.04 -13.95
CA PRO A 175 35.02 -27.21 -13.82
C PRO A 175 36.51 -26.86 -13.67
N GLY A 176 36.90 -25.59 -13.84
CA GLY A 176 38.29 -25.15 -13.88
C GLY A 176 38.84 -24.99 -15.30
N SER A 177 39.96 -24.31 -15.42
CA SER A 177 40.82 -24.17 -16.61
C SER A 177 42.28 -24.14 -16.18
N ASP A 178 43.19 -23.90 -17.14
CA ASP A 178 44.61 -23.70 -16.86
C ASP A 178 44.84 -22.37 -16.08
N GLU A 179 43.95 -21.39 -16.23
CA GLU A 179 44.05 -20.06 -15.62
C GLU A 179 43.27 -19.93 -14.30
N LEU A 180 42.14 -20.64 -14.18
CA LEU A 180 41.21 -20.50 -13.05
C LEU A 180 40.90 -21.85 -12.41
N ALA A 181 40.97 -21.90 -11.08
CA ALA A 181 40.60 -23.09 -10.32
C ALA A 181 39.10 -23.42 -10.46
N PRO A 182 38.69 -24.70 -10.30
CA PRO A 182 37.28 -25.10 -10.26
C PRO A 182 36.50 -24.39 -9.14
N GLN A 183 35.24 -24.06 -9.39
CA GLN A 183 34.38 -23.37 -8.43
C GLN A 183 32.94 -23.89 -8.43
N VAL A 184 32.27 -23.75 -7.29
CA VAL A 184 30.86 -24.10 -7.12
C VAL A 184 30.17 -22.95 -6.38
N SER A 185 29.00 -22.53 -6.85
CA SER A 185 28.21 -21.51 -6.15
C SER A 185 27.56 -22.08 -4.89
N ALA A 186 26.99 -21.20 -4.06
CA ALA A 186 26.01 -21.62 -3.08
C ALA A 186 24.82 -22.35 -3.76
N GLU A 187 24.22 -23.28 -3.03
CA GLU A 187 23.03 -24.01 -3.46
C GLU A 187 21.78 -23.15 -3.28
N VAL A 188 20.86 -23.21 -4.25
CA VAL A 188 19.59 -22.48 -4.24
C VAL A 188 18.45 -23.46 -4.38
N ALA A 189 17.55 -23.48 -3.39
CA ALA A 189 16.31 -24.24 -3.47
C ALA A 189 15.27 -23.47 -4.30
N VAL A 190 14.74 -24.13 -5.33
CA VAL A 190 13.60 -23.65 -6.10
C VAL A 190 12.43 -24.56 -5.80
N ILE A 191 11.37 -24.00 -5.24
CA ILE A 191 10.16 -24.75 -4.90
C ILE A 191 9.22 -24.69 -6.09
N ALA A 192 8.74 -25.84 -6.58
CA ALA A 192 7.66 -25.91 -7.55
C ALA A 192 6.38 -26.31 -6.82
N ALA A 193 5.44 -25.38 -6.70
CA ALA A 193 4.15 -25.66 -6.07
C ALA A 193 3.04 -24.91 -6.80
N THR A 194 1.92 -25.60 -7.02
CA THR A 194 0.74 -24.97 -7.61
C THR A 194 0.22 -23.90 -6.66
N ARG A 195 0.26 -22.64 -7.11
CA ARG A 195 -0.33 -21.53 -6.37
C ARG A 195 -1.84 -21.62 -6.38
N LEU A 196 -2.45 -21.20 -5.29
CA LEU A 196 -3.89 -21.24 -5.09
C LEU A 196 -4.56 -19.96 -5.64
N GLU A 197 -5.77 -20.11 -6.15
CA GLU A 197 -6.63 -18.96 -6.47
C GLU A 197 -7.15 -18.30 -5.17
N SER A 198 -7.40 -17.00 -5.26
CA SER A 198 -8.01 -16.20 -4.18
C SER A 198 -8.85 -15.07 -4.78
N ALA A 199 -9.66 -14.42 -3.96
CA ALA A 199 -10.55 -13.34 -4.37
C ALA A 199 -10.40 -12.13 -3.44
N LEU A 200 -10.35 -10.95 -4.06
CA LEU A 200 -10.35 -9.66 -3.37
C LEU A 200 -11.67 -8.94 -3.59
N THR A 201 -12.12 -8.24 -2.55
CA THR A 201 -13.25 -7.32 -2.60
C THR A 201 -12.81 -5.97 -2.04
N VAL A 202 -13.39 -4.89 -2.55
CA VAL A 202 -13.27 -3.55 -1.98
C VAL A 202 -14.68 -2.95 -1.93
N SER A 203 -15.02 -2.32 -0.81
CA SER A 203 -16.36 -1.75 -0.58
C SER A 203 -16.26 -0.46 0.23
N ALA A 204 -17.27 0.40 0.11
CA ALA A 204 -17.46 1.58 0.94
C ALA A 204 -18.88 1.55 1.52
N PRO A 205 -19.09 2.04 2.76
CA PRO A 205 -20.42 2.09 3.34
C PRO A 205 -21.34 3.09 2.62
N ALA A 206 -20.80 4.27 2.26
CA ALA A 206 -21.55 5.39 1.71
C ALA A 206 -20.94 5.91 0.40
N THR A 207 -21.78 6.22 -0.59
CA THR A 207 -21.45 7.05 -1.76
C THR A 207 -22.74 7.67 -2.34
N PRO A 208 -22.74 8.94 -2.78
CA PRO A 208 -21.64 9.91 -2.78
C PRO A 208 -21.20 10.41 -1.39
N VAL A 209 -20.03 11.05 -1.34
CA VAL A 209 -19.46 11.70 -0.14
C VAL A 209 -19.09 13.15 -0.45
N VAL A 210 -18.98 14.01 0.56
CA VAL A 210 -18.50 15.38 0.38
C VAL A 210 -17.06 15.37 -0.15
N ALA A 211 -16.76 16.23 -1.12
CA ALA A 211 -15.41 16.41 -1.64
C ALA A 211 -14.41 16.76 -0.52
N GLY A 212 -13.31 16.00 -0.47
CA GLY A 212 -12.32 16.06 0.61
C GLY A 212 -12.75 15.40 1.93
N GLY A 213 -13.99 14.90 2.01
CA GLY A 213 -14.50 14.15 3.14
C GLY A 213 -13.86 12.76 3.24
N ALA A 214 -13.66 12.30 4.47
CA ALA A 214 -13.08 10.98 4.73
C ALA A 214 -14.12 9.87 4.53
N VAL A 215 -13.74 8.83 3.79
CA VAL A 215 -14.50 7.57 3.65
C VAL A 215 -13.61 6.39 3.98
N THR A 216 -14.15 5.44 4.74
CA THR A 216 -13.44 4.19 5.06
C THR A 216 -13.80 3.12 4.04
N LEU A 217 -12.81 2.64 3.31
CA LEU A 217 -12.91 1.49 2.44
C LEU A 217 -12.61 0.21 3.23
N THR A 218 -13.38 -0.83 2.98
CA THR A 218 -13.17 -2.18 3.53
C THR A 218 -12.74 -3.12 2.41
N ILE A 219 -11.60 -3.77 2.61
CA ILE A 219 -11.03 -4.77 1.73
C ILE A 219 -11.21 -6.15 2.37
N GLY A 220 -11.68 -7.12 1.59
CA GLY A 220 -11.78 -8.52 2.01
C GLY A 220 -10.95 -9.43 1.11
N TRP A 221 -10.19 -10.36 1.71
CA TRP A 221 -9.36 -11.34 1.00
C TRP A 221 -9.62 -12.76 1.51
N HIS A 222 -10.04 -13.63 0.60
CA HIS A 222 -10.40 -15.01 0.90
C HIS A 222 -9.95 -15.95 -0.22
N ASN A 223 -9.77 -17.22 0.12
CA ASN A 223 -9.56 -18.25 -0.89
C ASN A 223 -10.89 -18.69 -1.53
N ALA A 224 -10.83 -19.59 -2.52
CA ALA A 224 -12.02 -20.11 -3.20
C ALA A 224 -13.04 -20.82 -2.28
N ALA A 225 -12.63 -21.26 -1.09
CA ALA A 225 -13.50 -21.86 -0.08
C ALA A 225 -14.06 -20.84 0.93
N GLY A 226 -13.82 -19.53 0.72
CA GLY A 226 -14.26 -18.47 1.63
C GLY A 226 -13.43 -18.37 2.92
N VAL A 227 -12.29 -19.06 3.01
CA VAL A 227 -11.41 -18.98 4.20
C VAL A 227 -10.62 -17.67 4.12
N PRO A 228 -10.62 -16.87 5.21
CA PRO A 228 -9.82 -15.66 5.32
C PRO A 228 -8.34 -15.86 5.02
N ILE A 229 -7.73 -14.88 4.36
CA ILE A 229 -6.28 -14.84 4.10
C ILE A 229 -5.67 -13.65 4.83
N ILE A 230 -4.62 -13.91 5.61
CA ILE A 230 -3.76 -12.90 6.25
C ILE A 230 -2.59 -12.59 5.32
N GLY A 231 -2.37 -11.32 5.01
CA GLY A 231 -1.19 -10.85 4.30
C GLY A 231 -1.37 -9.45 3.73
N ASP A 232 -0.37 -9.01 2.97
CA ASP A 232 -0.35 -7.65 2.43
C ASP A 232 -1.09 -7.55 1.10
N VAL A 233 -1.95 -6.54 0.99
CA VAL A 233 -2.69 -6.16 -0.21
C VAL A 233 -2.47 -4.68 -0.50
N GLN A 234 -2.51 -4.30 -1.77
CA GLN A 234 -2.38 -2.91 -2.20
C GLN A 234 -3.76 -2.33 -2.47
N LEU A 235 -4.05 -1.16 -1.91
CA LEU A 235 -5.12 -0.31 -2.39
C LEU A 235 -4.57 0.59 -3.48
N GLN A 236 -5.21 0.59 -4.65
CA GLN A 236 -4.85 1.44 -5.77
C GLN A 236 -5.99 2.40 -6.09
N ALA A 237 -5.64 3.59 -6.59
CA ALA A 237 -6.57 4.57 -7.14
C ALA A 237 -6.21 4.87 -8.60
N LEU A 238 -7.24 5.06 -9.43
CA LEU A 238 -7.10 5.45 -10.82
C LEU A 238 -6.84 6.97 -10.89
N ALA A 239 -5.69 7.35 -11.44
CA ALA A 239 -5.29 8.73 -11.68
C ALA A 239 -5.02 8.91 -13.18
N GLY A 240 -5.93 9.59 -13.88
CA GLY A 240 -5.94 9.60 -15.34
C GLY A 240 -6.18 8.18 -15.88
N ASP A 241 -5.26 7.70 -16.72
CA ASP A 241 -5.34 6.35 -17.32
C ASP A 241 -4.46 5.31 -16.59
N SER A 242 -3.93 5.65 -15.41
CA SER A 242 -2.96 4.82 -14.69
C SER A 242 -3.36 4.57 -13.25
N TRP A 243 -3.13 3.34 -12.79
CA TRP A 243 -3.35 2.95 -11.41
C TRP A 243 -2.14 3.28 -10.55
N THR A 244 -2.36 3.97 -9.44
CA THR A 244 -1.34 4.34 -8.47
C THR A 244 -1.62 3.66 -7.13
N VAL A 245 -0.58 3.16 -6.47
CA VAL A 245 -0.71 2.60 -5.12
C VAL A 245 -0.95 3.74 -4.14
N VAL A 246 -2.10 3.68 -3.46
CA VAL A 246 -2.47 4.61 -2.39
C VAL A 246 -1.89 4.13 -1.06
N SER A 247 -2.02 2.84 -0.77
CA SER A 247 -1.52 2.24 0.45
C SER A 247 -1.27 0.73 0.28
N THR A 248 -0.45 0.17 1.16
CA THR A 248 -0.32 -1.28 1.37
C THR A 248 -0.85 -1.59 2.75
N LEU A 249 -1.71 -2.59 2.85
CA LEU A 249 -2.50 -2.91 4.04
C LEU A 249 -2.36 -4.40 4.34
N ALA A 250 -2.22 -4.73 5.63
CA ALA A 250 -2.24 -6.12 6.06
C ALA A 250 -3.68 -6.53 6.42
N THR A 251 -4.18 -7.62 5.85
CA THR A 251 -5.45 -8.20 6.25
C THR A 251 -5.32 -8.90 7.61
N SER A 252 -6.36 -8.76 8.43
CA SER A 252 -6.48 -9.36 9.76
C SER A 252 -6.78 -10.87 9.68
N ALA A 253 -6.92 -11.53 10.83
CA ALA A 253 -7.33 -12.94 10.90
C ALA A 253 -8.69 -13.22 10.25
N ASP A 254 -9.56 -12.21 10.16
CA ASP A 254 -10.85 -12.30 9.48
C ASP A 254 -10.74 -12.01 7.97
N GLY A 255 -9.52 -11.78 7.46
CA GLY A 255 -9.26 -11.55 6.04
C GLY A 255 -9.65 -10.15 5.60
N THR A 256 -9.79 -9.22 6.55
CA THR A 256 -10.24 -7.86 6.31
C THR A 256 -9.14 -6.84 6.58
N ALA A 257 -9.11 -5.78 5.77
CA ALA A 257 -8.31 -4.58 6.01
C ALA A 257 -9.16 -3.35 5.76
N THR A 258 -8.82 -2.23 6.38
CA THR A 258 -9.51 -0.96 6.17
C THR A 258 -8.53 0.15 5.80
N ALA A 259 -8.99 1.11 4.99
CA ALA A 259 -8.24 2.31 4.66
C ALA A 259 -9.17 3.51 4.57
N THR A 260 -8.74 4.63 5.13
CA THR A 260 -9.46 5.90 5.01
C THR A 260 -8.89 6.71 3.85
N VAL A 261 -9.76 7.15 2.93
CA VAL A 261 -9.40 8.00 1.78
C VAL A 261 -10.23 9.28 1.79
N THR A 262 -9.71 10.36 1.18
CA THR A 262 -10.35 11.69 1.14
C THR A 262 -10.41 12.21 -0.30
N PRO A 263 -11.28 11.64 -1.17
CA PRO A 263 -11.35 12.04 -2.57
C PRO A 263 -11.94 13.44 -2.73
N SER A 264 -11.29 14.31 -3.51
CA SER A 264 -11.81 15.64 -3.88
C SER A 264 -12.60 15.63 -5.19
N ALA A 265 -12.57 14.54 -5.94
CA ALA A 265 -13.32 14.31 -7.18
C ALA A 265 -13.70 12.82 -7.25
N PRO A 266 -14.66 12.42 -8.13
CA PRO A 266 -14.97 11.02 -8.34
C PRO A 266 -13.71 10.20 -8.61
N THR A 267 -13.45 9.21 -7.76
CA THR A 267 -12.21 8.42 -7.79
C THR A 267 -12.55 6.94 -7.79
N THR A 268 -11.93 6.19 -8.71
CA THR A 268 -12.07 4.75 -8.78
C THR A 268 -10.92 4.07 -8.04
N TYR A 269 -11.26 3.10 -7.20
CA TYR A 269 -10.35 2.33 -6.36
C TYR A 269 -10.44 0.84 -6.69
N ARG A 270 -9.35 0.11 -6.43
CA ARG A 270 -9.32 -1.36 -6.45
C ARG A 270 -8.31 -1.91 -5.45
N ALA A 271 -8.54 -3.11 -4.95
CA ALA A 271 -7.56 -3.86 -4.19
C ALA A 271 -6.78 -4.80 -5.10
N VAL A 272 -5.47 -4.91 -4.90
CA VAL A 272 -4.56 -5.75 -5.68
C VAL A 272 -3.66 -6.55 -4.76
N TYR A 273 -3.56 -7.86 -5.02
CA TYR A 273 -2.49 -8.69 -4.54
C TYR A 273 -1.58 -9.04 -5.73
N PRO A 274 -0.31 -8.63 -5.75
CA PRO A 274 0.59 -8.83 -6.90
C PRO A 274 1.00 -10.29 -7.11
N GLY A 275 0.55 -11.20 -6.25
CA GLY A 275 0.99 -12.59 -6.25
C GLY A 275 2.13 -12.81 -5.26
N GLY A 276 2.30 -14.06 -4.84
CA GLY A 276 3.38 -14.44 -3.95
C GLY A 276 3.54 -15.95 -3.90
N THR A 277 4.04 -16.45 -2.78
CA THR A 277 4.47 -17.84 -2.71
C THR A 277 3.32 -18.86 -2.56
N ARG A 278 2.12 -18.40 -2.23
CA ARG A 278 0.99 -19.30 -1.96
C ARG A 278 -0.19 -19.05 -2.88
N TYR A 279 -0.43 -17.79 -3.24
CA TYR A 279 -1.59 -17.39 -4.03
C TYR A 279 -1.16 -16.73 -5.33
N LEU A 280 -1.96 -16.94 -6.36
CA LEU A 280 -1.84 -16.22 -7.64
C LEU A 280 -2.15 -14.73 -7.45
N PRO A 281 -1.64 -13.85 -8.33
CA PRO A 281 -2.06 -12.45 -8.36
C PRO A 281 -3.57 -12.34 -8.54
N VAL A 282 -4.19 -11.38 -7.87
CA VAL A 282 -5.63 -11.10 -7.97
C VAL A 282 -5.90 -9.61 -7.83
N THR A 283 -6.93 -9.14 -8.53
CA THR A 283 -7.43 -7.76 -8.47
C THR A 283 -8.94 -7.81 -8.19
N SER A 284 -9.43 -6.95 -7.30
CA SER A 284 -10.86 -6.84 -7.02
C SER A 284 -11.62 -6.22 -8.20
N ALA A 285 -12.95 -6.25 -8.14
CA ALA A 285 -13.76 -5.33 -8.93
C ALA A 285 -13.43 -3.86 -8.56
N ASP A 286 -13.64 -2.97 -9.51
CA ASP A 286 -13.44 -1.53 -9.32
C ASP A 286 -14.60 -0.93 -8.50
N LEU A 287 -14.26 -0.06 -7.54
CA LEU A 287 -15.19 0.70 -6.71
C LEU A 287 -15.01 2.19 -7.01
N THR A 288 -16.05 2.86 -7.49
CA THR A 288 -16.02 4.32 -7.66
C THR A 288 -16.65 5.00 -6.46
N VAL A 289 -15.86 5.81 -5.76
CA VAL A 289 -16.35 6.75 -4.74
C VAL A 289 -16.64 8.07 -5.43
N THR A 290 -17.91 8.48 -5.41
CA THR A 290 -18.32 9.76 -6.00
C THR A 290 -18.14 10.86 -4.97
N ALA A 291 -17.20 11.77 -5.19
CA ALA A 291 -17.04 12.97 -4.37
C ALA A 291 -17.89 14.11 -4.97
N VAL A 292 -18.69 14.77 -4.14
CA VAL A 292 -19.58 15.86 -4.55
C VAL A 292 -19.26 17.13 -3.78
N GLU A 293 -19.26 18.25 -4.47
CA GLU A 293 -19.26 19.56 -3.83
C GLU A 293 -20.56 19.74 -3.07
N ALA A 294 -20.45 20.03 -1.77
CA ALA A 294 -21.60 20.23 -0.91
C ALA A 294 -21.40 21.49 -0.07
N ALA A 295 -22.41 22.33 -0.05
CA ALA A 295 -22.40 23.51 0.81
C ALA A 295 -22.77 23.11 2.25
N THR A 296 -22.08 23.67 3.24
CA THR A 296 -22.24 23.28 4.64
C THR A 296 -23.23 24.17 5.37
N ILE A 297 -24.22 23.58 6.04
CA ILE A 297 -25.16 24.28 6.92
C ILE A 297 -25.01 23.72 8.35
N PRO A 298 -24.52 24.52 9.30
CA PRO A 298 -24.58 24.17 10.71
C PRO A 298 -26.03 24.16 11.20
N VAL A 299 -26.43 23.10 11.89
CA VAL A 299 -27.77 22.94 12.47
C VAL A 299 -27.65 22.79 13.99
N ARG A 300 -28.40 23.61 14.71
CA ARG A 300 -28.45 23.62 16.19
C ARG A 300 -29.85 23.28 16.68
N SER A 301 -30.01 23.00 17.97
CA SER A 301 -31.33 22.89 18.61
C SER A 301 -31.82 24.28 19.06
N CYS A 302 -33.10 24.59 18.83
CA CYS A 302 -33.74 25.80 19.35
C CYS A 302 -34.89 25.40 20.29
N ALA A 303 -35.01 26.08 21.43
CA ALA A 303 -36.09 25.84 22.38
C ALA A 303 -37.36 26.65 22.03
N GLY A 304 -37.22 27.76 21.30
CA GLY A 304 -38.35 28.62 20.92
C GLY A 304 -38.03 29.63 19.84
N GLN A 305 -39.03 30.42 19.44
CA GLN A 305 -38.92 31.45 18.39
C GLN A 305 -37.81 32.45 18.66
N ALA A 306 -37.55 32.81 19.92
CA ALA A 306 -36.48 33.74 20.27
C ALA A 306 -35.08 33.21 19.90
N ASP A 307 -34.83 31.91 20.03
CA ASP A 307 -33.55 31.29 19.64
C ASP A 307 -33.40 31.27 18.11
N VAL A 308 -34.54 31.03 17.44
CA VAL A 308 -34.66 31.02 15.99
C VAL A 308 -34.39 32.41 15.40
N ASP A 309 -34.93 33.46 16.01
CA ASP A 309 -34.70 34.85 15.58
C ASP A 309 -33.27 35.34 15.86
N ALA A 310 -32.55 34.67 16.76
CA ALA A 310 -31.17 34.99 17.13
C ALA A 310 -30.12 34.18 16.34
N LEU A 311 -30.54 33.36 15.36
CA LEU A 311 -29.61 32.53 14.59
C LEU A 311 -28.63 33.38 13.79
N PRO A 312 -27.33 33.03 13.80
CA PRO A 312 -26.38 33.61 12.86
C PRO A 312 -26.78 33.28 11.43
N HIS A 313 -26.39 34.16 10.53
CA HIS A 313 -26.56 33.98 9.11
C HIS A 313 -25.94 32.66 8.62
N GLY A 314 -26.67 31.89 7.80
CA GLY A 314 -26.18 30.62 7.29
C GLY A 314 -26.27 29.43 8.26
N VAL A 315 -26.92 29.60 9.42
CA VAL A 315 -27.14 28.53 10.42
C VAL A 315 -28.61 28.12 10.41
N GLY A 316 -28.88 26.82 10.36
CA GLY A 316 -30.21 26.25 10.53
C GLY A 316 -30.51 25.89 11.98
N CYS A 317 -31.79 25.74 12.32
CA CYS A 317 -32.19 25.28 13.63
C CYS A 317 -33.26 24.19 13.59
N HIS A 318 -33.04 23.10 14.31
CA HIS A 318 -34.03 22.07 14.51
C HIS A 318 -35.01 22.51 15.60
N TYR A 319 -36.30 22.42 15.30
CA TYR A 319 -37.38 22.79 16.21
C TYR A 319 -38.32 21.60 16.41
N THR A 320 -38.31 21.00 17.60
CA THR A 320 -38.95 19.71 17.90
C THR A 320 -40.48 19.80 18.07
N SER A 321 -41.12 20.96 17.91
CA SER A 321 -42.54 21.12 18.25
C SER A 321 -43.52 20.48 17.26
N VAL A 322 -43.05 19.92 16.14
CA VAL A 322 -43.93 19.35 15.12
C VAL A 322 -44.16 17.88 15.40
N ALA A 323 -45.40 17.51 15.70
CA ALA A 323 -45.82 16.11 15.92
C ALA A 323 -45.66 15.20 14.68
N ALA A 324 -45.11 15.69 13.57
CA ALA A 324 -45.19 15.10 12.23
C ALA A 324 -43.85 14.64 11.62
N GLY A 325 -42.75 14.60 12.38
CA GLY A 325 -41.44 14.17 11.88
C GLY A 325 -40.50 15.34 11.58
N VAL A 326 -39.22 14.99 11.40
CA VAL A 326 -38.04 15.86 11.46
C VAL A 326 -38.18 17.12 10.57
N PHE A 327 -38.30 18.28 11.21
CA PHE A 327 -38.39 19.59 10.55
C PHE A 327 -37.23 20.47 11.00
N VAL A 328 -36.36 20.91 10.08
CA VAL A 328 -35.24 21.82 10.40
C VAL A 328 -35.59 23.22 9.90
N VAL A 329 -36.04 24.09 10.80
CA VAL A 329 -36.32 25.48 10.48
C VAL A 329 -35.01 26.25 10.27
N GLY A 330 -34.69 26.62 9.02
CA GLY A 330 -33.64 27.58 8.72
C GLY A 330 -34.16 29.01 8.73
N HIS A 331 -34.54 29.57 9.88
CA HIS A 331 -35.09 30.93 9.87
C HIS A 331 -33.99 31.97 9.65
N ASP A 332 -33.85 32.44 8.42
CA ASP A 332 -33.17 33.69 8.13
C ASP A 332 -34.23 34.76 7.85
N PHE A 333 -34.46 35.65 8.81
CA PHE A 333 -35.43 36.75 8.67
C PHE A 333 -34.88 37.92 7.83
N LEU A 334 -33.58 37.94 7.57
CA LEU A 334 -32.92 38.98 6.76
C LEU A 334 -32.90 38.62 5.28
N GLY A 335 -33.46 37.47 4.89
CA GLY A 335 -33.65 37.14 3.49
C GLY A 335 -32.36 36.80 2.74
N ASN A 336 -31.37 36.26 3.42
CA ASN A 336 -30.07 35.99 2.82
C ASN A 336 -29.66 34.51 3.01
N ALA A 337 -30.64 33.64 3.26
CA ALA A 337 -30.44 32.21 3.31
C ALA A 337 -30.07 31.73 1.91
N TRP A 338 -28.76 31.73 1.65
CA TRP A 338 -28.15 31.35 0.38
C TRP A 338 -28.61 29.96 -0.10
N TRP A 339 -29.07 29.08 0.79
CA TRP A 339 -29.57 27.76 0.42
C TRP A 339 -30.88 27.79 -0.39
N ASN A 340 -31.60 28.91 -0.47
CA ASN A 340 -32.70 29.08 -1.44
C ASN A 340 -32.21 29.14 -2.88
N GLU A 341 -30.97 29.53 -3.10
CA GLU A 341 -30.38 29.66 -4.43
C GLU A 341 -29.79 28.33 -4.93
N LEU A 342 -29.77 27.31 -4.07
CA LEU A 342 -29.24 25.99 -4.43
C LEU A 342 -30.03 25.37 -5.60
N PRO A 343 -29.36 24.93 -6.66
CA PRO A 343 -30.00 24.18 -7.74
C PRO A 343 -30.62 22.88 -7.22
N LEU A 344 -31.67 22.39 -7.89
CA LEU A 344 -32.11 21.00 -7.70
C LEU A 344 -30.96 20.05 -8.02
N GLN A 345 -30.91 18.90 -7.33
CA GLN A 345 -29.83 17.90 -7.43
C GLN A 345 -28.45 18.38 -6.96
N SER A 346 -28.36 19.56 -6.35
CA SER A 346 -27.16 19.95 -5.60
C SER A 346 -27.13 19.29 -4.23
N TYR A 347 -25.95 19.29 -3.60
CA TYR A 347 -25.73 18.64 -2.32
C TYR A 347 -25.49 19.65 -1.19
N VAL A 348 -25.96 19.29 0.00
CA VAL A 348 -25.81 20.06 1.22
C VAL A 348 -25.32 19.14 2.33
N GLN A 349 -24.26 19.55 3.03
CA GLN A 349 -23.80 18.87 4.24
C GLN A 349 -24.41 19.57 5.46
N LEU A 350 -25.34 18.91 6.14
CA LEU A 350 -25.79 19.36 7.46
C LEU A 350 -24.78 18.90 8.51
N THR A 351 -24.50 19.77 9.48
CA THR A 351 -23.65 19.45 10.65
C THR A 351 -24.38 19.75 11.95
N GLY A 352 -24.02 19.10 13.06
CA GLY A 352 -24.74 19.25 14.33
C GLY A 352 -25.97 18.34 14.41
N GLU A 353 -27.11 18.89 14.78
CA GLU A 353 -28.36 18.12 14.85
C GLU A 353 -28.82 17.75 13.42
N GLN A 354 -29.16 16.49 13.16
CA GLN A 354 -29.44 15.98 11.80
C GLN A 354 -28.23 15.94 10.83
N ALA A 355 -27.00 15.82 11.35
CA ALA A 355 -25.80 15.72 10.52
C ALA A 355 -25.90 14.63 9.43
N GLY A 356 -25.46 14.97 8.22
CA GLY A 356 -25.50 14.08 7.06
C GLY A 356 -25.35 14.84 5.74
N LEU A 357 -25.15 14.09 4.66
CA LEU A 357 -25.17 14.60 3.30
C LEU A 357 -26.60 14.48 2.74
N TYR A 358 -27.09 15.55 2.14
CA TYR A 358 -28.43 15.61 1.58
C TYR A 358 -28.41 16.14 0.15
N GLU A 359 -29.34 15.66 -0.66
CA GLU A 359 -29.62 16.17 -2.01
C GLU A 359 -30.83 17.10 -1.96
N VAL A 360 -30.75 18.23 -2.67
CA VAL A 360 -31.89 19.13 -2.88
C VAL A 360 -32.85 18.52 -3.90
N VAL A 361 -34.01 18.06 -3.43
CA VAL A 361 -34.98 17.32 -4.27
C VAL A 361 -36.18 18.15 -4.72
N ASP A 362 -36.53 19.20 -3.97
CA ASP A 362 -37.63 20.10 -4.32
C ASP A 362 -37.39 21.49 -3.75
N ARG A 363 -38.02 22.50 -4.36
CA ARG A 363 -37.97 23.89 -3.90
C ARG A 363 -39.22 24.65 -4.32
N VAL A 364 -39.78 25.38 -3.36
CA VAL A 364 -40.94 26.26 -3.56
C VAL A 364 -40.65 27.62 -2.94
N ILE A 365 -40.92 28.69 -3.68
CA ILE A 365 -40.87 30.07 -3.18
C ILE A 365 -42.27 30.66 -3.38
N ALA A 366 -42.98 30.92 -2.29
CA ALA A 366 -44.31 31.51 -2.35
C ALA A 366 -44.26 33.02 -2.02
N PRO A 367 -45.00 33.85 -2.78
CA PRO A 367 -45.20 35.26 -2.45
C PRO A 367 -46.13 35.42 -1.26
N GLY A 368 -45.81 36.35 -0.35
CA GLY A 368 -46.56 36.57 0.90
C GLY A 368 -46.20 35.56 1.99
N ARG A 369 -46.18 35.99 3.26
CA ARG A 369 -45.71 35.20 4.42
C ARG A 369 -46.57 33.96 4.60
N ALA A 370 -46.23 32.86 3.92
CA ALA A 370 -46.82 31.53 4.02
C ALA A 370 -48.37 31.43 3.95
N SER A 371 -49.11 32.51 3.72
CA SER A 371 -50.58 32.50 3.81
C SER A 371 -51.23 31.63 2.72
N GLU A 372 -50.54 31.44 1.60
CA GLU A 372 -50.97 30.54 0.51
C GLU A 372 -50.52 29.09 0.73
N LEU A 373 -49.51 28.87 1.58
CA LEU A 373 -48.94 27.56 1.87
C LEU A 373 -49.54 26.93 3.15
N GLY A 374 -50.27 27.71 3.97
CA GLY A 374 -50.77 27.21 5.25
C GLY A 374 -49.65 27.10 6.30
N PRO A 375 -50.00 26.76 7.55
CA PRO A 375 -49.04 26.76 8.66
C PRO A 375 -47.96 25.67 8.46
N ALA A 376 -46.71 25.98 8.83
CA ALA A 376 -45.55 25.09 8.66
C ALA A 376 -45.77 23.68 9.25
N GLU A 377 -46.59 23.57 10.30
CA GLU A 377 -46.97 22.31 10.95
C GLU A 377 -47.80 21.34 10.07
N GLN A 378 -48.37 21.83 8.96
CA GLN A 378 -49.07 21.01 7.97
C GLN A 378 -48.15 20.45 6.88
N TRP A 379 -46.89 20.89 6.83
CA TRP A 379 -45.92 20.45 5.84
C TRP A 379 -45.15 19.27 6.37
N THR A 380 -45.26 18.14 5.67
CA THR A 380 -44.54 16.92 5.99
C THR A 380 -43.66 16.54 4.81
N CYS A 381 -42.50 15.93 5.11
CA CYS A 381 -41.64 15.39 4.07
C CYS A 381 -42.34 14.30 3.24
N GLY A 382 -43.29 13.57 3.85
CA GLY A 382 -43.76 12.29 3.33
C GLY A 382 -42.57 11.37 3.06
N ASP A 383 -42.67 10.57 2.00
CA ASP A 383 -41.56 9.69 1.55
C ASP A 383 -40.56 10.38 0.62
N ARG A 384 -40.72 11.69 0.38
CA ARG A 384 -39.96 12.42 -0.64
C ARG A 384 -38.70 13.10 -0.10
N CYS A 385 -38.62 13.35 1.20
CA CYS A 385 -37.46 13.95 1.85
C CYS A 385 -37.27 13.46 3.28
N ASP A 386 -36.18 13.90 3.90
CA ASP A 386 -35.87 13.66 5.30
C ASP A 386 -35.86 14.95 6.12
N VAL A 387 -35.54 16.07 5.47
CA VAL A 387 -35.45 17.41 6.08
C VAL A 387 -36.10 18.44 5.15
N ILE A 388 -36.82 19.40 5.71
CA ILE A 388 -37.28 20.61 5.01
C ILE A 388 -36.57 21.79 5.62
N LEU A 389 -35.93 22.63 4.79
CA LEU A 389 -35.40 23.94 5.18
C LEU A 389 -36.40 25.03 4.79
N GLN A 390 -36.97 25.72 5.78
CA GLN A 390 -37.78 26.93 5.56
C GLN A 390 -36.88 28.17 5.53
N THR A 391 -37.25 29.22 4.80
CA THR A 391 -36.60 30.54 4.77
C THR A 391 -37.62 31.68 4.66
N CYS A 392 -37.31 32.85 5.21
CA CYS A 392 -38.16 34.04 5.13
C CYS A 392 -37.44 35.17 4.37
N LEU A 393 -37.85 35.46 3.14
CA LEU A 393 -37.26 36.53 2.30
C LEU A 393 -38.20 37.74 2.25
N GLY A 394 -38.11 38.61 3.24
CA GLY A 394 -38.99 39.78 3.34
C GLY A 394 -40.46 39.39 3.52
N GLU A 395 -41.28 39.61 2.48
CA GLU A 395 -42.67 39.13 2.44
C GLU A 395 -42.81 37.70 1.90
N ASN A 396 -41.76 37.10 1.34
CA ASN A 396 -41.82 35.77 0.72
C ASN A 396 -41.37 34.68 1.70
N THR A 397 -41.81 33.44 1.47
CA THR A 397 -41.34 32.27 2.20
C THR A 397 -40.85 31.21 1.22
N GLY A 398 -39.60 30.78 1.40
CA GLY A 398 -38.98 29.71 0.63
C GLY A 398 -38.94 28.41 1.43
N PHE A 399 -39.05 27.29 0.72
CA PHE A 399 -38.91 25.96 1.27
C PHE A 399 -38.02 25.14 0.35
N THR A 400 -37.08 24.41 0.94
CA THR A 400 -36.15 23.51 0.24
C THR A 400 -36.25 22.13 0.88
N TRP A 401 -36.59 21.12 0.09
CA TRP A 401 -36.72 19.74 0.55
C TRP A 401 -35.39 19.01 0.31
N LEU A 402 -34.90 18.36 1.36
CA LEU A 402 -33.62 17.69 1.42
C LEU A 402 -33.82 16.19 1.67
N ARG A 403 -33.35 15.37 0.75
CA ARG A 403 -33.32 13.91 0.91
C ARG A 403 -31.93 13.46 1.33
N ARG A 404 -31.82 12.71 2.41
CA ARG A 404 -30.57 12.15 2.90
C ARG A 404 -30.02 11.20 1.84
N VAL A 405 -28.78 11.40 1.46
CA VAL A 405 -28.03 10.44 0.65
C VAL A 405 -27.72 9.27 1.58
N ALA A 406 -28.24 8.08 1.25
CA ALA A 406 -28.02 6.89 2.07
C ALA A 406 -26.52 6.70 2.34
N GLY A 407 -26.18 6.53 3.62
CA GLY A 407 -24.82 6.25 4.09
C GLY A 407 -24.61 4.79 4.44
#